data_AF-A0AAD9Z218-F1
#
_entry.id   AF-A0AAD9Z218-F1
#
_cell.length_a   1.000
_cell.length_b   1.000
_cell.length_c   1.000
_cell.angle_alpha   90.00
_cell.angle_beta   90.00
_cell.angle_gamma   90.00
#
_symmetry.space_group_name_H-M   'P 1'
#
loop_
_entity.id
_entity.type
_entity.pdbx_description
1 polymer ?
#
loop_
_entity_poly.entity_id
_entity_poly.type
_entity_poly.pdbx_seq_one_letter_code
_entity_poly.pdbx_strand_id
1 'polypeptide(L)'
;MRAQEYEVFITTVAYRRMPLHRLFIASLGNPPPAYKNTFHSAGHTLLSTLQSQLGLPPFTKSRPHANGLLSRGEDLTLWQSPSFMNTSGPAVATAWKVFLKDLPSEERSDAKLVVVHDELESPMGKIKVKVGGSAKGHNGLKSCMSSLGGMAFTRIGVGVGRPESRESRDVAAYVLKKMGPVEMQKIEDGVDEVVDALVEMRDG
;
A
#
# COMPACT_ATOMS: atom_id res chain seq x y z
N MET A 1 12.11 28.89 -31.66
CA MET A 1 10.87 28.54 -30.93
C MET A 1 10.15 27.33 -31.59
N ARG A 2 10.87 26.32 -32.13
CA ARG A 2 10.24 25.25 -32.93
C ARG A 2 10.95 23.88 -32.90
N ALA A 3 11.80 23.63 -31.91
CA ALA A 3 12.52 22.35 -31.74
C ALA A 3 12.19 21.68 -30.39
N GLN A 4 12.14 22.45 -29.31
CA GLN A 4 11.84 21.95 -27.96
C GLN A 4 10.41 21.40 -27.80
N GLU A 5 9.41 21.96 -28.48
CA GLU A 5 8.03 21.46 -28.40
C GLU A 5 7.83 20.14 -29.18
N TYR A 6 8.61 19.90 -30.23
CA TYR A 6 8.58 18.64 -30.98
C TYR A 6 9.26 17.50 -30.22
N GLU A 7 10.33 17.80 -29.48
CA GLU A 7 11.02 16.81 -28.65
C GLU A 7 10.15 16.38 -27.46
N VAL A 8 9.47 17.32 -26.79
CA VAL A 8 8.51 17.01 -25.71
C VAL A 8 7.32 16.19 -26.23
N PHE A 9 6.82 16.46 -27.44
CA PHE A 9 5.71 15.70 -28.02
C PHE A 9 6.11 14.26 -28.42
N ILE A 10 7.35 14.05 -28.87
CA ILE A 10 7.86 12.72 -29.20
C ILE A 10 8.10 11.90 -27.91
N THR A 11 8.53 12.53 -26.80
CA THR A 11 8.72 11.84 -25.52
C THR A 11 7.39 11.41 -24.88
N THR A 12 6.33 12.25 -24.95
CA THR A 12 5.00 11.90 -24.40
C THR A 12 4.29 10.81 -25.21
N VAL A 13 4.51 10.73 -26.53
CA VAL A 13 3.85 9.71 -27.39
C VAL A 13 4.64 8.40 -27.44
N ALA A 14 5.98 8.43 -27.28
CA ALA A 14 6.81 7.22 -27.31
C ALA A 14 6.77 6.40 -26.01
N TYR A 15 6.53 7.03 -24.85
CA TYR A 15 6.37 6.31 -23.56
C TYR A 15 5.08 5.46 -23.50
N ARG A 16 4.13 5.72 -24.40
CA ARG A 16 2.83 5.03 -24.51
C ARG A 16 2.91 3.64 -25.16
N ARG A 17 4.12 3.12 -25.42
CA ARG A 17 4.36 1.86 -26.15
C ARG A 17 4.90 0.70 -25.31
N MET A 18 5.29 0.94 -24.04
CA MET A 18 5.55 -0.14 -23.09
C MET A 18 4.35 -0.25 -22.15
N PRO A 19 3.83 -1.46 -21.87
CA PRO A 19 2.77 -1.60 -20.88
C PRO A 19 3.32 -1.15 -19.52
N LEU A 20 2.72 -0.09 -18.97
CA LEU A 20 2.99 0.34 -17.60
C LEU A 20 2.64 -0.81 -16.66
N HIS A 21 3.50 -1.09 -15.67
CA HIS A 21 3.21 -2.12 -14.69
C HIS A 21 1.91 -1.78 -13.94
N ARG A 22 0.92 -2.68 -13.98
CA ARG A 22 -0.33 -2.52 -13.25
C ARG A 22 -0.07 -2.71 -11.76
N LEU A 23 -0.39 -1.71 -10.94
CA LEU A 23 -0.09 -1.75 -9.51
C LEU A 23 -1.34 -2.00 -8.66
N PHE A 24 -1.27 -2.98 -7.76
CA PHE A 24 -2.28 -3.21 -6.73
C PHE A 24 -1.73 -2.91 -5.34
N ILE A 25 -2.24 -1.87 -4.69
CA ILE A 25 -1.73 -1.36 -3.43
C ILE A 25 -2.69 -1.76 -2.31
N ALA A 26 -2.32 -2.79 -1.57
CA ALA A 26 -3.06 -3.30 -0.44
C ALA A 26 -2.55 -2.69 0.86
N SER A 27 -3.39 -1.96 1.59
CA SER A 27 -3.04 -1.51 2.95
C SER A 27 -3.52 -2.49 4.01
N LEU A 28 -2.68 -2.67 5.03
CA LEU A 28 -2.99 -3.42 6.23
C LEU A 28 -3.42 -2.45 7.35
N GLY A 29 -4.35 -2.93 8.17
CA GLY A 29 -4.90 -2.23 9.32
C GLY A 29 -6.05 -3.03 9.90
N ASN A 30 -6.44 -2.72 11.13
CA ASN A 30 -7.58 -3.37 11.75
C ASN A 30 -8.88 -2.65 11.39
N PRO A 31 -10.04 -3.34 11.40
CA PRO A 31 -11.29 -2.77 10.89
C PRO A 31 -11.80 -1.56 11.69
N PRO A 32 -12.32 -0.50 11.05
CA PRO A 32 -13.00 0.60 11.74
C PRO A 32 -14.37 0.15 12.32
N PRO A 33 -14.94 0.90 13.29
CA PRO A 33 -14.46 2.18 13.82
C PRO A 33 -13.44 2.05 14.96
N ALA A 34 -13.38 0.89 15.64
CA ALA A 34 -12.58 0.72 16.85
C ALA A 34 -11.09 1.00 16.63
N TYR A 35 -10.56 0.60 15.48
CA TYR A 35 -9.14 0.71 15.13
C TYR A 35 -8.85 1.77 14.07
N LYS A 36 -9.81 2.69 13.84
CA LYS A 36 -9.58 3.82 12.94
C LYS A 36 -8.45 4.69 13.53
N ASN A 37 -7.48 5.03 12.68
CA ASN A 37 -6.33 5.87 12.99
C ASN A 37 -5.47 5.34 14.15
N THR A 38 -5.45 4.02 14.41
CA THR A 38 -4.40 3.43 15.26
C THR A 38 -3.08 3.38 14.51
N PHE A 39 -1.94 3.34 15.20
CA PHE A 39 -0.64 3.14 14.53
C PHE A 39 -0.63 1.89 13.64
N HIS A 40 -1.28 0.80 14.06
CA HIS A 40 -1.42 -0.42 13.25
C HIS A 40 -2.26 -0.24 11.98
N SER A 41 -2.98 0.88 11.87
CA SER A 41 -3.79 1.28 10.72
C SER A 41 -3.15 2.47 9.98
N ALA A 42 -1.87 2.76 10.23
CA ALA A 42 -1.12 3.79 9.51
C ALA A 42 -1.10 3.53 8.00
N GLY A 43 -1.04 2.26 7.58
CA GLY A 43 -1.17 1.88 6.17
C GLY A 43 -2.50 2.32 5.54
N HIS A 44 -3.63 2.15 6.25
CA HIS A 44 -4.92 2.65 5.77
C HIS A 44 -4.96 4.18 5.68
N THR A 45 -4.39 4.85 6.69
CA THR A 45 -4.34 6.32 6.76
C THR A 45 -3.56 6.90 5.59
N LEU A 46 -2.35 6.39 5.35
CA LEU A 46 -1.53 6.76 4.21
C LEU A 46 -2.28 6.48 2.88
N LEU A 47 -2.94 5.33 2.75
CA LEU A 47 -3.65 4.97 1.51
C LEU A 47 -4.85 5.88 1.22
N SER A 48 -5.55 6.35 2.26
CA SER A 48 -6.62 7.35 2.12
C SER A 48 -6.08 8.72 1.70
N THR A 49 -4.91 9.10 2.18
CA THR A 49 -4.22 10.34 1.79
C THR A 49 -3.79 10.26 0.32
N LEU A 50 -3.14 9.15 -0.06
CA LEU A 50 -2.73 8.87 -1.44
C LEU A 50 -3.93 8.89 -2.40
N GLN A 51 -5.04 8.27 -2.03
CA GLN A 51 -6.28 8.29 -2.82
C GLN A 51 -6.75 9.73 -3.10
N SER A 52 -6.72 10.58 -2.07
CA SER A 52 -7.17 11.97 -2.17
C SER A 52 -6.21 12.81 -3.00
N GLN A 53 -4.90 12.67 -2.78
CA GLN A 53 -3.86 13.42 -3.50
C GLN A 53 -3.83 13.07 -5.00
N LEU A 54 -3.99 11.79 -5.34
CA LEU A 54 -4.03 11.34 -6.73
C LEU A 54 -5.38 11.59 -7.41
N GLY A 55 -6.36 12.18 -6.71
CA GLY A 55 -7.69 12.43 -7.25
C GLY A 55 -8.45 11.16 -7.66
N LEU A 56 -8.13 10.02 -7.05
CA LEU A 56 -8.80 8.76 -7.34
C LEU A 56 -10.23 8.74 -6.79
N PRO A 57 -11.13 7.91 -7.35
CA PRO A 57 -12.49 7.81 -6.83
C PRO A 57 -12.54 7.43 -5.34
N PRO A 58 -13.60 7.81 -4.60
CA PRO A 58 -13.77 7.38 -3.23
C PRO A 58 -13.76 5.86 -3.08
N PHE A 59 -13.27 5.40 -1.93
CA PHE A 59 -13.28 3.98 -1.59
C PHE A 59 -14.71 3.42 -1.53
N THR A 60 -14.95 2.31 -2.21
CA THR A 60 -16.23 1.59 -2.21
C THR A 60 -16.04 0.13 -1.84
N LYS A 61 -17.03 -0.48 -1.17
CA LYS A 61 -16.95 -1.89 -0.77
C LYS A 61 -17.00 -2.80 -2.01
N SER A 62 -16.00 -3.67 -2.15
CA SER A 62 -15.93 -4.64 -3.25
C SER A 62 -16.03 -6.07 -2.72
N ARG A 63 -17.19 -6.72 -2.90
CA ARG A 63 -17.41 -8.12 -2.49
C ARG A 63 -16.41 -9.09 -3.16
N PRO A 64 -16.15 -9.00 -4.48
CA PRO A 64 -15.18 -9.89 -5.14
C PRO A 64 -13.77 -9.74 -4.57
N HIS A 65 -13.35 -8.52 -4.21
CA HIS A 65 -12.04 -8.25 -3.63
C HIS A 65 -12.07 -8.44 -2.10
N ALA A 66 -12.53 -9.61 -1.68
CA ALA A 66 -12.61 -10.05 -0.28
C ALA A 66 -13.34 -9.09 0.67
N ASN A 67 -14.37 -8.37 0.18
CA ASN A 67 -15.11 -7.35 0.92
C ASN A 67 -14.29 -6.11 1.36
N GLY A 68 -13.08 -5.94 0.84
CA GLY A 68 -12.28 -4.75 1.15
C GLY A 68 -12.83 -3.49 0.48
N LEU A 69 -12.30 -2.36 0.90
CA LEU A 69 -12.61 -1.07 0.30
C LEU A 69 -11.67 -0.83 -0.88
N LEU A 70 -12.23 -0.56 -2.05
CA LEU A 70 -11.51 -0.43 -3.32
C LEU A 70 -11.66 0.99 -3.88
N SER A 71 -10.55 1.56 -4.34
CA SER A 71 -10.52 2.74 -5.19
C SER A 71 -9.69 2.40 -6.43
N ARG A 72 -10.28 2.54 -7.62
CA ARG A 72 -9.70 2.06 -8.87
C ARG A 72 -9.44 3.24 -9.80
N GLY A 73 -8.16 3.46 -10.12
CA GLY A 73 -7.72 4.29 -11.25
C GLY A 73 -7.43 3.44 -12.49
N GLU A 74 -6.80 4.05 -13.49
CA GLU A 74 -6.42 3.38 -14.74
C GLU A 74 -5.28 2.38 -14.52
N ASP A 75 -4.13 2.85 -14.03
CA ASP A 75 -2.92 2.01 -13.83
C ASP A 75 -2.70 1.57 -12.37
N LEU A 76 -3.47 2.15 -11.45
CA LEU A 76 -3.30 1.99 -10.01
C LEU A 76 -4.63 1.59 -9.35
N THR A 77 -4.61 0.50 -8.58
CA THR A 77 -5.75 0.09 -7.74
C THR A 77 -5.35 0.11 -6.28
N LEU A 78 -6.08 0.89 -5.48
CA LEU A 78 -5.92 0.96 -4.03
C LEU A 78 -6.96 0.06 -3.35
N TRP A 79 -6.53 -0.68 -2.34
CA TRP A 79 -7.38 -1.57 -1.57
C TRP A 79 -7.07 -1.51 -0.08
N GLN A 80 -8.09 -1.35 0.76
CA GLN A 80 -7.97 -1.43 2.21
C GLN A 80 -8.53 -2.76 2.72
N SER A 81 -7.70 -3.48 3.47
CA SER A 81 -8.08 -4.75 4.11
C SER A 81 -9.27 -4.57 5.06
N PRO A 82 -10.30 -5.44 4.99
CA PRO A 82 -11.39 -5.45 5.95
C PRO A 82 -11.12 -6.39 7.14
N SER A 83 -9.94 -7.00 7.20
CA SER A 83 -9.61 -8.09 8.13
C SER A 83 -8.87 -7.58 9.36
N PHE A 84 -8.88 -8.37 10.43
CA PHE A 84 -7.94 -8.16 11.52
C PHE A 84 -6.51 -8.40 11.04
N MET A 85 -5.55 -7.77 11.71
CA MET A 85 -4.16 -7.75 11.25
C MET A 85 -3.60 -9.18 11.12
N ASN A 86 -3.78 -10.04 12.11
CA ASN A 86 -3.25 -11.40 12.11
C ASN A 86 -3.87 -12.31 11.01
N THR A 87 -5.01 -11.92 10.44
CA THR A 87 -5.74 -12.68 9.41
C THR A 87 -5.87 -11.91 8.10
N SER A 88 -4.99 -10.93 7.84
CA SER A 88 -5.02 -10.14 6.61
C SER A 88 -4.61 -10.91 5.34
N GLY A 89 -3.79 -11.95 5.48
CA GLY A 89 -3.22 -12.68 4.35
C GLY A 89 -4.25 -13.27 3.36
N PRO A 90 -5.25 -14.04 3.83
CA PRO A 90 -6.26 -14.62 2.95
C PRO A 90 -7.05 -13.58 2.15
N ALA A 91 -7.35 -12.43 2.77
CA ALA A 91 -8.07 -11.34 2.12
C ALA A 91 -7.21 -10.67 1.04
N VAL A 92 -5.94 -10.37 1.35
CA VAL A 92 -4.96 -9.83 0.39
C VAL A 92 -4.78 -10.79 -0.80
N ALA A 93 -4.56 -12.08 -0.55
CA ALA A 93 -4.38 -13.07 -1.60
C ALA A 93 -5.62 -13.20 -2.51
N THR A 94 -6.81 -13.16 -1.92
CA THR A 94 -8.07 -13.19 -2.68
C THR A 94 -8.23 -11.94 -3.53
N ALA A 95 -8.03 -10.76 -2.95
CA ALA A 95 -8.16 -9.49 -3.66
C ALA A 95 -7.14 -9.37 -4.80
N TRP A 96 -5.88 -9.77 -4.57
CA TRP A 96 -4.83 -9.85 -5.59
C TRP A 96 -5.20 -10.79 -6.74
N LYS A 97 -5.71 -11.99 -6.43
CA LYS A 97 -6.15 -12.95 -7.44
C LYS A 97 -7.30 -12.42 -8.30
N VAL A 98 -8.24 -11.66 -7.71
CA VAL A 98 -9.33 -11.04 -8.46
C VAL A 98 -8.80 -9.89 -9.32
N PHE A 99 -7.93 -9.04 -8.79
CA PHE A 99 -7.27 -7.99 -9.56
C PHE A 99 -6.57 -8.54 -10.81
N LEU A 100 -5.77 -9.60 -10.66
CA LEU A 100 -5.12 -10.24 -11.81
C LEU A 100 -6.11 -10.79 -12.84
N LYS A 101 -7.26 -11.31 -12.40
CA LYS A 101 -8.29 -11.81 -13.33
C LYS A 101 -8.98 -10.70 -14.11
N ASP A 102 -9.11 -9.51 -13.50
CA ASP A 102 -9.70 -8.33 -14.13
C ASP A 102 -8.77 -7.73 -15.21
N LEU A 103 -7.47 -8.03 -15.17
CA LEU A 103 -6.49 -7.55 -16.17
C LEU A 103 -6.50 -8.38 -17.47
N PRO A 104 -6.18 -7.75 -18.62
CA PRO A 104 -5.81 -8.45 -19.85
C PRO A 104 -4.66 -9.44 -19.61
N SER A 105 -4.66 -10.55 -20.35
CA SER A 105 -3.69 -11.65 -20.18
C SER A 105 -2.23 -11.20 -20.19
N GLU A 106 -1.91 -10.31 -21.11
CA GLU A 106 -0.59 -9.76 -21.40
C GLU A 106 -0.09 -8.81 -20.31
N GLU A 107 -0.98 -8.21 -19.52
CA GLU A 107 -0.60 -7.31 -18.43
C GLU A 107 -0.43 -8.03 -17.08
N ARG A 108 -0.93 -9.27 -16.96
CA ARG A 108 -0.94 -10.03 -15.69
C ARG A 108 0.46 -10.38 -15.21
N SER A 109 1.37 -10.70 -16.12
CA SER A 109 2.76 -11.08 -15.78
C SER A 109 3.55 -9.91 -15.20
N ASP A 110 3.18 -8.70 -15.59
CA ASP A 110 3.89 -7.47 -15.22
C ASP A 110 3.20 -6.72 -14.07
N ALA A 111 2.06 -7.21 -13.59
CA ALA A 111 1.35 -6.64 -12.47
C ALA A 111 2.14 -6.81 -11.16
N LYS A 112 2.21 -5.76 -10.34
CA LYS A 112 2.94 -5.75 -9.07
C LYS A 112 2.00 -5.59 -7.88
N LEU A 113 2.19 -6.43 -6.86
CA LEU A 113 1.55 -6.29 -5.56
C LEU A 113 2.42 -5.46 -4.62
N VAL A 114 1.83 -4.41 -4.04
CA VAL A 114 2.44 -3.56 -3.02
C VAL A 114 1.62 -3.67 -1.74
N VAL A 115 2.25 -3.97 -0.62
CA VAL A 115 1.62 -4.07 0.70
C VAL A 115 2.09 -2.92 1.59
N VAL A 116 1.17 -2.06 2.00
CA VAL A 116 1.42 -0.91 2.86
C VAL A 116 1.10 -1.28 4.31
N HIS A 117 2.02 -1.05 5.25
CA HIS A 117 1.90 -1.48 6.64
C HIS A 117 2.63 -0.52 7.59
N ASP A 118 2.42 -0.64 8.90
CA ASP A 118 3.21 0.09 9.90
C ASP A 118 4.62 -0.52 10.10
N GLU A 119 5.64 0.32 10.26
CA GLU A 119 7.04 -0.08 10.46
C GLU A 119 7.55 0.51 11.78
N LEU A 120 7.71 -0.35 12.78
CA LEU A 120 8.17 0.01 14.12
C LEU A 120 9.62 0.50 14.13
N GLU A 121 10.46 -0.02 13.22
CA GLU A 121 11.89 0.30 13.16
C GLU A 121 12.17 1.53 12.27
N SER A 122 11.15 2.34 11.99
CA SER A 122 11.28 3.56 11.19
C SER A 122 10.70 4.75 11.97
N PRO A 123 11.35 5.92 11.96
CA PRO A 123 10.81 7.12 12.58
C PRO A 123 9.41 7.47 12.08
N MET A 124 8.60 8.13 12.92
CA MET A 124 7.23 8.54 12.58
C MET A 124 7.17 9.25 11.22
N GLY A 125 6.32 8.76 10.31
CA GLY A 125 6.13 9.29 8.96
C GLY A 125 7.15 8.83 7.92
N LYS A 126 8.29 8.25 8.34
CA LYS A 126 9.35 7.88 7.39
C LYS A 126 8.97 6.63 6.59
N ILE A 127 8.96 6.76 5.27
CA ILE A 127 8.66 5.68 4.34
C ILE A 127 9.87 4.78 4.11
N LYS A 128 9.64 3.46 4.11
CA LYS A 128 10.62 2.44 3.74
C LYS A 128 10.06 1.51 2.68
N VAL A 129 10.66 1.52 1.50
CA VAL A 129 10.32 0.62 0.40
C VAL A 129 11.24 -0.59 0.41
N LYS A 130 10.69 -1.81 0.36
CA LYS A 130 11.45 -3.06 0.30
C LYS A 130 10.75 -4.11 -0.55
N VAL A 131 11.50 -4.79 -1.41
CA VAL A 131 11.01 -5.99 -2.12
C VAL A 131 11.30 -7.22 -1.26
N GLY A 132 10.28 -8.03 -0.97
CA GLY A 132 10.44 -9.27 -0.19
C GLY A 132 10.96 -9.02 1.24
N GLY A 133 11.73 -9.97 1.76
CA GLY A 133 12.32 -9.94 3.12
C GLY A 133 11.37 -10.45 4.22
N SER A 134 11.84 -10.41 5.47
CA SER A 134 11.07 -10.97 6.61
C SER A 134 10.00 -10.01 7.12
N ALA A 135 8.98 -10.57 7.78
CA ALA A 135 7.90 -9.81 8.42
C ALA A 135 8.34 -8.99 9.64
N LYS A 136 9.57 -9.19 10.16
CA LYS A 136 10.10 -8.51 11.35
C LYS A 136 9.15 -8.46 12.55
N GLY A 137 8.39 -9.53 12.75
CA GLY A 137 7.40 -9.61 13.84
C GLY A 137 6.01 -9.07 13.51
N HIS A 138 5.83 -8.31 12.43
CA HIS A 138 4.54 -7.75 12.03
C HIS A 138 3.54 -8.83 11.60
N ASN A 139 2.42 -8.97 12.33
CA ASN A 139 1.48 -10.08 12.15
C ASN A 139 0.74 -10.08 10.81
N GLY A 140 0.44 -8.90 10.25
CA GLY A 140 -0.19 -8.78 8.93
C GLY A 140 0.72 -9.29 7.81
N LEU A 141 1.95 -8.78 7.74
CA LEU A 141 2.97 -9.31 6.84
C LEU A 141 3.19 -10.83 7.00
N LYS A 142 3.26 -11.37 8.22
CA LYS A 142 3.35 -12.83 8.43
C LYS A 142 2.17 -13.56 7.77
N SER A 143 0.96 -13.03 7.97
CA SER A 143 -0.28 -13.57 7.37
C SER A 143 -0.22 -13.53 5.84
N CYS A 144 0.17 -12.40 5.25
CA CYS A 144 0.34 -12.23 3.81
C CYS A 144 1.36 -13.19 3.22
N MET A 145 2.56 -13.28 3.82
CA MET A 145 3.62 -14.18 3.35
C MET A 145 3.18 -15.65 3.34
N SER A 146 2.43 -16.07 4.35
CA SER A 146 1.86 -17.43 4.43
C SER A 146 0.80 -17.66 3.34
N SER A 147 -0.11 -16.71 3.14
CA SER A 147 -1.24 -16.86 2.20
C SER A 147 -0.87 -16.65 0.73
N LEU A 148 0.20 -15.91 0.45
CA LEU A 148 0.70 -15.66 -0.91
C LEU A 148 1.69 -16.73 -1.39
N GLY A 149 1.90 -17.81 -0.62
CA GLY A 149 2.67 -18.98 -1.06
C GLY A 149 4.14 -18.68 -1.37
N GLY A 150 4.76 -17.74 -0.65
CA GLY A 150 6.16 -17.37 -0.88
C GLY A 150 6.41 -16.42 -2.06
N MET A 151 5.36 -15.96 -2.76
CA MET A 151 5.46 -14.90 -3.76
C MET A 151 6.08 -13.64 -3.13
N ALA A 152 7.14 -13.11 -3.75
CA ALA A 152 7.71 -11.83 -3.36
C ALA A 152 6.73 -10.69 -3.71
N PHE A 153 6.57 -9.73 -2.81
CA PHE A 153 5.79 -8.52 -3.02
C PHE A 153 6.55 -7.32 -2.47
N THR A 154 6.27 -6.14 -2.99
CA THR A 154 6.83 -4.90 -2.47
C THR A 154 6.13 -4.52 -1.18
N ARG A 155 6.88 -4.01 -0.22
CA ARG A 155 6.40 -3.50 1.05
C ARG A 155 6.72 -2.03 1.17
N ILE A 156 5.71 -1.26 1.52
CA ILE A 156 5.86 0.14 1.91
C ILE A 156 5.58 0.20 3.40
N GLY A 157 6.65 0.31 4.18
CA GLY A 157 6.59 0.49 5.62
C GLY A 157 6.41 1.97 5.96
N VAL A 158 5.30 2.29 6.62
CA VAL A 158 5.01 3.61 7.18
C VAL A 158 5.59 3.66 8.58
N GLY A 159 6.62 4.48 8.79
CA GLY A 159 7.24 4.58 10.09
C GLY A 159 6.28 5.06 11.15
N VAL A 160 6.15 4.28 12.22
CA VAL A 160 5.35 4.62 13.40
C VAL A 160 6.20 4.69 14.67
N GLY A 161 7.50 4.43 14.57
CA GLY A 161 8.38 4.30 15.73
C GLY A 161 8.04 3.10 16.61
N ARG A 162 8.74 2.98 17.74
CA ARG A 162 8.60 1.86 18.67
C ARG A 162 8.58 2.37 20.11
N PRO A 163 7.82 1.75 21.02
CA PRO A 163 7.95 2.05 22.45
C PRO A 163 9.34 1.65 22.96
N GLU A 164 9.76 2.24 24.08
CA GLU A 164 11.03 1.92 24.73
C GLU A 164 11.12 0.43 25.11
N SER A 165 10.02 -0.10 25.69
CA SER A 165 9.91 -1.52 25.98
C SER A 165 9.84 -2.35 24.70
N ARG A 166 10.65 -3.41 24.65
CA ARG A 166 10.65 -4.39 23.56
C ARG A 166 9.76 -5.59 23.83
N GLU A 167 9.09 -5.63 24.99
CA GLU A 167 8.16 -6.72 25.32
C GLU A 167 6.98 -6.76 24.35
N SER A 168 6.60 -7.96 23.93
CA SER A 168 5.54 -8.16 22.94
C SER A 168 4.20 -7.54 23.36
N ARG A 169 3.88 -7.56 24.66
CA ARG A 169 2.65 -6.96 25.21
C ARG A 169 2.65 -5.44 25.02
N ASP A 170 3.76 -4.78 25.32
CA ASP A 170 3.86 -3.33 25.24
C ASP A 170 3.87 -2.84 23.80
N VAL A 171 4.55 -3.57 22.90
CA VAL A 171 4.51 -3.30 21.46
C VAL A 171 3.09 -3.47 20.92
N ALA A 172 2.38 -4.52 21.32
CA ALA A 172 0.99 -4.73 20.92
C ALA A 172 0.08 -3.60 21.42
N ALA A 173 0.23 -3.19 22.69
CA ALA A 173 -0.53 -2.07 23.23
C ALA A 173 -0.19 -0.75 22.52
N TYR A 174 1.08 -0.53 22.17
CA TYR A 174 1.54 0.65 21.44
C TYR A 174 0.88 0.76 20.06
N VAL A 175 0.96 -0.28 19.23
CA VAL A 175 0.42 -0.20 17.86
C VAL A 175 -1.10 -0.01 17.83
N LEU A 176 -1.80 -0.38 18.90
CA LEU A 176 -3.24 -0.18 19.04
C LEU A 176 -3.63 1.21 19.56
N LYS A 177 -2.67 2.07 19.93
CA LYS A 177 -2.96 3.47 20.28
C LYS A 177 -3.40 4.24 19.05
N LYS A 178 -4.35 5.16 19.25
CA LYS A 178 -4.77 6.12 18.23
C LYS A 178 -3.72 7.20 18.05
N MET A 179 -3.47 7.54 16.80
CA MET A 179 -2.61 8.62 16.36
C MET A 179 -3.29 9.95 16.66
N GLY A 180 -2.56 10.85 17.31
CA GLY A 180 -2.94 12.26 17.47
C GLY A 180 -2.65 13.07 16.19
N PRO A 181 -3.03 14.36 16.18
CA PRO A 181 -2.92 15.21 14.99
C PRO A 181 -1.49 15.30 14.42
N VAL A 182 -0.48 15.38 15.28
CA VAL A 182 0.93 15.46 14.86
C VAL A 182 1.40 14.18 14.18
N GLU A 183 0.95 13.02 14.66
CA GLU A 183 1.34 11.72 14.11
C GLU A 183 0.62 11.47 12.78
N MET A 184 -0.67 11.85 12.71
CA MET A 184 -1.46 11.86 11.47
C MET A 184 -0.76 12.71 10.40
N GLN A 185 -0.44 13.98 10.70
CA GLN A 185 0.21 14.88 9.75
C GLN A 185 1.52 14.28 9.22
N LYS A 186 2.37 13.73 10.10
CA LYS A 186 3.64 13.11 9.67
C LYS A 186 3.46 11.92 8.73
N ILE A 187 2.40 11.13 8.93
CA ILE A 187 2.09 10.01 8.03
C ILE A 187 1.54 10.53 6.71
N GLU A 188 0.68 11.54 6.76
CA GLU A 188 0.12 12.20 5.59
C GLU A 188 1.22 12.84 4.73
N ASP A 189 2.20 13.51 5.34
CA ASP A 189 3.36 14.11 4.65
C ASP A 189 4.24 13.07 3.94
N GLY A 190 4.22 11.80 4.37
CA GLY A 190 4.97 10.72 3.75
C GLY A 190 4.41 10.27 2.39
N VAL A 191 3.27 10.82 1.96
CA VAL A 191 2.59 10.41 0.73
C VAL A 191 3.40 10.71 -0.54
N ASP A 192 4.17 11.80 -0.56
CA ASP A 192 5.00 12.18 -1.72
C ASP A 192 6.08 11.12 -1.99
N GLU A 193 6.76 10.65 -0.95
CA GLU A 193 7.75 9.55 -1.06
C GLU A 193 7.12 8.26 -1.59
N VAL A 194 5.83 8.04 -1.32
CA VAL A 194 5.09 6.87 -1.83
C VAL A 194 4.74 7.07 -3.29
N VAL A 195 4.30 8.27 -3.71
CA VAL A 195 4.02 8.57 -5.12
C VAL A 195 5.25 8.34 -5.98
N ASP A 196 6.42 8.87 -5.56
CA ASP A 196 7.68 8.68 -6.28
C ASP A 196 8.02 7.20 -6.44
N ALA A 197 7.94 6.43 -5.36
CA ALA A 197 8.19 4.99 -5.39
C ALA A 197 7.22 4.22 -6.31
N LEU A 198 5.94 4.63 -6.36
CA LEU A 198 4.95 4.00 -7.23
C LEU A 198 5.18 4.36 -8.71
N VAL A 199 5.61 5.58 -9.01
CA VAL A 199 6.00 5.98 -10.38
C VAL A 199 7.17 5.14 -10.87
N GLU A 200 8.23 5.01 -10.07
CA GLU A 200 9.36 4.13 -10.40
C GLU A 200 8.89 2.68 -10.64
N MET A 201 8.08 2.12 -9.73
CA MET A 201 7.58 0.74 -9.89
C MET A 201 6.71 0.55 -11.13
N ARG A 202 5.94 1.58 -11.52
CA ARG A 202 5.09 1.57 -12.71
C ARG A 202 5.92 1.59 -13.99
N ASP A 203 6.99 2.38 -13.98
CA ASP A 203 7.77 2.69 -15.19
C ASP A 203 8.90 1.68 -15.48
N GLY A 204 9.32 0.87 -14.49
CA GLY A 204 10.26 -0.24 -14.66
C GLY A 204 11.61 0.02 -14.03
#